data_AF-A0A328TQV4-F1
#
_entry.id   AF-A0A328TQV4-F1
#
_cell.length_a   1.000
_cell.length_b   1.000
_cell.length_c   1.000
_cell.angle_alpha   90.00
_cell.angle_beta   90.00
_cell.angle_gamma   90.00
#
_symmetry.space_group_name_H-M   'P 1'
#
loop_
_entity.id
_entity.type
_entity.pdbx_description
1 polymer ?
#
loop_
_entity_poly.entity_id
_entity_poly.type
_entity_poly.pdbx_seq_one_letter_code
_entity_poly.pdbx_strand_id
1 'polypeptide(L)' 'MLYSGDANLTDEQIAKLPFALYRQGYKYYWKTHAHPNSTFTYTTSSLLDLMSFDVTDHINLINKPLLMIAGTKADTLYYD' A
#
# COMPACT_ATOMS: atom_id res chain seq x y z
N MET A 1 17.12 14.46 -5.81
CA MET A 1 16.35 13.43 -5.09
C MET A 1 15.50 12.70 -6.12
N LEU A 2 15.57 11.36 -6.18
CA LEU A 2 14.77 10.55 -7.11
C LEU A 2 13.44 10.19 -6.45
N TYR A 3 12.36 10.17 -7.24
CA TYR A 3 11.02 9.82 -6.80
C TYR A 3 10.51 8.58 -7.53
N SER A 4 9.62 7.84 -6.87
CA SER A 4 8.93 6.65 -7.36
C SER A 4 7.44 6.77 -7.03
N GLY A 5 6.60 5.94 -7.65
CA GLY A 5 5.15 5.86 -7.35
C GLY A 5 4.24 6.67 -8.28
N ASP A 6 4.79 7.46 -9.20
CA ASP A 6 4.01 8.13 -10.25
C ASP A 6 3.66 7.13 -11.36
N ALA A 7 2.50 6.47 -11.21
CA ALA A 7 1.99 5.51 -12.18
C ALA A 7 0.69 6.02 -12.81
N ASN A 8 0.81 6.64 -13.99
CA ASN A 8 -0.33 7.01 -14.83
C ASN A 8 -0.72 5.85 -15.74
N LEU A 9 -1.32 4.80 -15.17
CA LEU A 9 -1.81 3.65 -15.93
C LEU A 9 -3.16 3.95 -16.60
N THR A 10 -3.37 3.42 -17.80
CA THR A 10 -4.68 3.41 -18.47
C THR A 10 -5.61 2.39 -17.83
N ASP A 11 -6.91 2.53 -18.05
CA ASP A 11 -7.89 1.60 -17.51
C ASP A 11 -7.69 0.17 -18.05
N GLU A 12 -7.22 0.00 -19.30
CA GLU A 12 -6.87 -1.32 -19.83
C GLU A 12 -5.64 -1.93 -19.15
N GLN A 13 -4.65 -1.11 -18.78
CA GLN A 13 -3.48 -1.57 -18.05
C GLN A 13 -3.84 -1.95 -16.61
N ILE A 14 -4.68 -1.15 -15.95
CA ILE A 14 -5.20 -1.44 -14.61
C ILE A 14 -5.96 -2.77 -14.65
N ALA A 15 -6.84 -3.00 -15.64
CA ALA A 15 -7.61 -4.24 -15.76
C ALA A 15 -6.72 -5.51 -15.86
N LYS A 16 -5.49 -5.38 -16.37
CA LYS A 16 -4.54 -6.48 -16.53
C LYS A 16 -3.69 -6.77 -15.28
N LEU A 17 -3.73 -5.92 -14.26
CA LEU A 17 -2.96 -6.17 -13.04
C LEU A 17 -3.41 -7.49 -12.40
N PRO A 18 -2.51 -8.31 -11.85
CA PRO A 18 -2.85 -9.66 -11.38
C PRO A 18 -3.72 -9.63 -10.12
N PHE A 19 -3.44 -8.73 -9.18
CA PHE A 19 -4.13 -8.69 -7.88
C PHE A 19 -5.27 -7.68 -7.85
N ALA A 20 -6.39 -8.06 -7.23
CA ALA A 20 -7.56 -7.20 -7.08
C ALA A 20 -7.24 -5.93 -6.30
N LEU A 21 -6.43 -6.04 -5.23
CA LEU A 21 -5.93 -4.92 -4.42
C LEU A 21 -5.43 -3.75 -5.28
N TYR A 22 -4.50 -4.00 -6.21
CA TYR A 22 -3.93 -2.94 -7.04
C TYR A 22 -4.95 -2.36 -8.01
N ARG A 23 -5.80 -3.19 -8.63
CA ARG A 23 -6.87 -2.72 -9.54
C ARG A 23 -7.84 -1.77 -8.82
N GLN A 24 -8.28 -2.18 -7.64
CA GLN A 24 -9.20 -1.42 -6.80
C GLN A 24 -8.54 -0.15 -6.26
N GLY A 25 -7.28 -0.25 -5.83
CA GLY A 25 -6.46 0.88 -5.37
C GLY A 25 -6.35 1.98 -6.41
N TYR A 26 -5.97 1.67 -7.66
CA TYR A 26 -5.92 2.67 -8.73
C TYR A 26 -7.28 3.33 -8.98
N LYS A 27 -8.37 2.54 -9.03
CA LYS A 27 -9.71 3.11 -9.24
C LYS A 27 -10.14 4.03 -8.10
N TYR A 28 -9.85 3.64 -6.85
CA TYR A 28 -10.24 4.44 -5.70
C TYR A 28 -9.37 5.69 -5.59
N TYR A 29 -8.07 5.53 -5.49
CA TYR A 29 -7.14 6.60 -5.14
C TYR A 29 -6.74 7.52 -6.31
N TRP A 30 -6.72 7.05 -7.56
CA TRP A 30 -6.35 7.87 -8.72
C TRP A 30 -7.53 8.38 -9.55
N LYS A 31 -8.71 7.73 -9.47
CA LYS A 31 -9.86 8.10 -10.33
C LYS A 31 -11.01 8.72 -9.56
N THR A 32 -11.51 8.04 -8.54
CA THR A 32 -12.79 8.41 -7.89
C THR A 32 -12.62 9.27 -6.64
N HIS A 33 -11.49 9.14 -5.93
CA HIS A 33 -11.23 9.81 -4.65
C HIS A 33 -9.81 10.40 -4.61
N ALA A 34 -9.33 10.91 -5.75
CA ALA A 34 -8.04 11.60 -5.82
C ALA A 34 -8.08 12.87 -4.94
N HIS A 35 -7.05 13.05 -4.11
CA HIS A 35 -6.95 14.19 -3.20
C HIS A 35 -5.74 15.05 -3.57
N PRO A 36 -5.87 16.39 -3.67
CA PRO A 36 -4.79 17.26 -4.15
C PRO A 36 -3.50 17.20 -3.32
N ASN A 37 -3.61 16.83 -2.03
CA ASN A 37 -2.45 16.68 -1.14
C ASN A 37 -1.92 15.24 -1.02
N SER A 38 -2.41 14.31 -1.84
CA SER A 38 -1.96 12.92 -1.86
C SER A 38 -1.50 12.57 -3.27
N THR A 39 -0.20 12.63 -3.48
CA THR A 39 0.41 12.45 -4.81
C THR A 39 0.80 11.00 -5.11
N PHE A 40 0.76 10.12 -4.10
CA PHE A 40 1.26 8.74 -4.17
C PHE A 40 2.73 8.61 -4.62
N THR A 41 3.48 9.70 -4.55
CA THR A 41 4.90 9.73 -4.84
C THR A 41 5.71 9.74 -3.55
N TYR A 42 6.84 9.04 -3.58
CA TYR A 42 7.76 8.92 -2.45
C TYR A 42 9.20 8.93 -2.95
N THR A 43 10.13 9.26 -2.07
CA THR A 43 11.55 9.24 -2.42
C THR A 43 11.97 7.80 -2.67
N THR A 44 12.77 7.56 -3.71
CA THR A 44 13.23 6.21 -4.04
C THR A 44 14.04 5.60 -2.88
N SER A 45 14.78 6.41 -2.12
CA SER A 45 15.47 5.95 -0.90
C SER A 45 14.49 5.42 0.15
N SER A 46 13.40 6.15 0.44
CA SER A 46 12.38 5.68 1.40
C SER A 46 11.70 4.39 0.94
N LEU A 47 11.53 4.17 -0.37
CA LEU A 47 11.03 2.89 -0.87
C LEU A 47 11.99 1.74 -0.57
N LEU A 48 13.29 1.95 -0.79
CA LEU A 48 14.29 0.92 -0.51
C LEU A 48 14.36 0.61 0.99
N ASP A 49 14.26 1.63 1.84
CA ASP A 49 14.17 1.46 3.31
C ASP A 49 12.89 0.71 3.71
N LEU A 50 11.76 0.98 3.06
CA LEU A 50 10.50 0.27 3.31
C LEU A 50 10.59 -1.21 2.90
N MET A 51 11.27 -1.53 1.80
CA MET A 51 11.41 -2.91 1.32
C MET A 51 12.26 -3.78 2.24
N SER A 52 13.15 -3.18 3.05
CA SER A 52 13.93 -3.88 4.06
C SER A 52 13.30 -3.84 5.46
N PHE A 53 12.21 -3.11 5.64
CA PHE A 53 11.54 -2.95 6.91
C PHE A 53 10.71 -4.19 7.29
N ASP A 54 10.96 -4.73 8.47
CA ASP A 54 10.15 -5.79 9.07
C ASP A 54 9.23 -5.19 10.15
N VAL A 55 7.92 -5.23 9.90
CA VAL A 55 6.91 -4.70 10.83
C VAL A 55 6.78 -5.53 12.11
N THR A 56 7.26 -6.78 12.10
CA THR A 56 7.21 -7.69 13.25
C THR A 56 8.44 -7.58 14.14
N ASP A 57 9.45 -6.82 13.72
CA ASP A 57 10.65 -6.60 14.53
C ASP A 57 10.28 -6.04 15.90
N HIS A 58 10.76 -6.69 16.96
CA HIS A 58 10.44 -6.38 18.36
C HIS A 58 8.94 -6.39 18.75
N ILE A 59 8.04 -6.99 17.95
CA ILE A 59 6.60 -7.05 18.27
C ILE A 59 6.33 -7.77 19.61
N ASN A 60 7.22 -8.67 20.02
CA ASN A 60 7.17 -9.39 21.30
C ASN A 60 7.31 -8.47 22.52
N LEU A 61 7.76 -7.22 22.35
CA LEU A 61 7.82 -6.23 23.43
C LEU A 61 6.45 -5.62 23.77
N ILE A 62 5.44 -5.82 22.92
CA ILE A 62 4.07 -5.39 23.21
C ILE A 62 3.51 -6.23 24.35
N ASN A 63 3.48 -5.65 25.55
CA ASN A 63 3.00 -6.30 26.78
C ASN A 63 1.57 -5.88 27.18
N LYS A 64 0.83 -5.29 26.24
CA LYS A 64 -0.57 -4.89 26.40
C LYS A 64 -1.43 -5.60 25.36
N PRO A 65 -2.72 -5.83 25.64
CA PRO A 65 -3.63 -6.38 24.64
C PRO A 65 -3.64 -5.52 23.37
N LEU A 66 -3.48 -6.17 22.22
CA LEU A 66 -3.53 -5.55 20.90
C LEU A 66 -4.80 -5.98 20.18
N LEU A 67 -5.60 -5.02 19.71
CA LEU A 67 -6.73 -5.28 18.83
C LEU A 67 -6.32 -4.96 17.39
N MET A 68 -6.33 -5.98 16.53
CA MET A 68 -6.10 -5.83 15.09
C MET A 68 -7.41 -6.05 14.35
N ILE A 69 -7.73 -5.14 13.44
CA ILE A 69 -8.97 -5.19 12.66
C ILE A 69 -8.59 -5.19 11.18
N ALA A 70 -9.04 -6.22 10.47
CA ALA A 70 -8.87 -6.34 9.02
C ALA A 70 -10.22 -6.66 8.37
N GLY A 71 -10.40 -6.21 7.13
CA GLY A 71 -11.58 -6.57 6.35
C GLY A 71 -11.55 -8.04 5.96
N THR A 72 -12.72 -8.67 5.85
CA THR A 72 -12.86 -10.09 5.47
C THR A 72 -12.35 -10.42 4.06
N LYS A 73 -12.05 -9.39 3.25
CA LYS A 73 -11.49 -9.49 1.89
C LYS A 73 -10.13 -8.79 1.77
N ALA A 74 -9.46 -8.53 2.88
CA ALA A 74 -8.17 -7.84 2.86
C ALA A 74 -7.10 -8.77 2.26
N ASP A 75 -6.54 -8.37 1.11
CA ASP A 75 -5.38 -9.04 0.51
C ASP A 75 -4.07 -8.81 1.31
N THR A 76 -4.10 -7.92 2.31
CA THR A 76 -2.95 -7.52 3.14
C THR A 76 -3.10 -7.98 4.59
N LEU A 77 -3.79 -9.10 4.82
CA LEU A 77 -3.91 -9.67 6.16
C LEU A 77 -2.51 -10.10 6.63
N TYR A 78 -2.07 -9.56 7.77
CA TYR A 78 -0.72 -9.79 8.30
C TYR A 78 -0.57 -11.05 9.17
N TYR A 79 -1.69 -11.70 9.52
CA TYR A 79 -1.70 -12.82 10.46
C TYR A 79 -2.72 -13.86 9.97
N ASP A 80 -2.34 -15.15 10.02
CA ASP A 80 -3.21 -16.30 9.76
C ASP A 80 -3.88 -16.81 11.03
#